data_AF-A0A178MUB5-F1
#
_entry.id   AF-A0A178MUB5-F1
#
_cell.length_a   1.000
_cell.length_b   1.000
_cell.length_c   1.000
_cell.angle_alpha   90.00
_cell.angle_beta   90.00
_cell.angle_gamma   90.00
#
_symmetry.space_group_name_H-M   'P 1'
#
loop_
_entity.id
_entity.type
_entity.pdbx_description
1 polymer ?
#
loop_
_entity_poly.entity_id
_entity_poly.type
_entity_poly.pdbx_seq_one_letter_code
_entity_poly.pdbx_strand_id
1 'polypeptide(L)'
;MATPRIDIPEEGYYFTRHVRGGPRIPARIWRSIATDPVTGETLDRSPLLQAEIGGSPCDPNVIWPRVCGQEITKAEFDYLTAEAEWCAEHAPNDPAANPRRAISPLTTPTLF
;
A
#
# COMPACT_ATOMS: atom_id res chain seq x y z
N MET A 1 9.19 -5.82 19.74
CA MET A 1 9.02 -4.84 18.64
C MET A 1 8.72 -3.50 19.28
N ALA A 2 9.43 -2.44 18.88
CA ALA A 2 9.17 -1.10 19.41
C ALA A 2 7.75 -0.69 19.00
N THR A 3 7.00 -0.03 19.89
CA THR A 3 5.69 0.51 19.52
C THR A 3 5.88 1.61 18.48
N PRO A 4 5.33 1.47 17.26
CA PRO A 4 5.53 2.48 16.22
C PRO A 4 4.91 3.80 16.67
N ARG A 5 5.65 4.89 16.48
CA ARG A 5 5.20 6.23 16.90
C ARG A 5 4.27 6.78 15.83
N ILE A 6 3.03 7.12 16.22
CA ILE A 6 2.00 7.62 15.30
C ILE A 6 2.45 8.90 14.57
N ASP A 7 3.36 9.69 15.14
CA ASP A 7 3.80 10.97 14.56
C ASP A 7 5.03 10.86 13.64
N ILE A 8 5.69 9.69 13.59
CA ILE A 8 6.94 9.51 12.84
C ILE A 8 6.77 8.37 11.83
N PRO A 9 6.60 8.66 10.54
CA PRO A 9 6.55 7.64 9.51
C PRO A 9 7.83 6.81 9.45
N GLU A 10 7.68 5.49 9.53
CA GLU A 10 8.79 4.54 9.42
C GLU A 10 8.81 3.87 8.05
N GLU A 11 10.00 3.49 7.60
CA GLU A 11 10.19 2.75 6.35
C GLU A 11 9.78 1.29 6.53
N GLY A 12 9.09 0.74 5.55
CA GLY A 12 8.63 -0.63 5.62
C GLY A 12 7.55 -0.97 4.62
N TYR A 13 7.08 -2.21 4.75
CA TYR A 13 5.94 -2.73 4.02
C TYR A 13 4.75 -2.84 4.95
N TYR A 14 3.60 -2.40 4.47
CA TYR A 14 2.38 -2.36 5.23
C TYR A 14 1.20 -2.80 4.36
N PHE A 15 0.04 -2.98 4.99
CA PHE A 15 -1.21 -3.06 4.26
C PHE A 15 -2.22 -2.05 4.78
N THR A 16 -3.15 -1.67 3.92
CA THR A 16 -4.32 -0.88 4.29
C THR A 16 -5.58 -1.48 3.67
N ARG A 17 -6.74 -0.92 4.00
CA ARG A 17 -8.02 -1.24 3.38
C ARG A 17 -8.72 0.07 3.05
N HIS A 18 -9.26 0.20 1.83
CA HIS A 18 -10.05 1.39 1.47
C HIS A 18 -11.44 1.38 2.12
N VAL A 19 -12.01 0.19 2.35
CA VAL A 19 -13.34 0.02 2.94
C VAL A 19 -13.29 -1.01 4.08
N ARG A 20 -14.23 -0.89 5.02
CA ARG A 20 -14.36 -1.85 6.14
C ARG A 20 -14.66 -3.25 5.58
N GLY A 21 -13.85 -4.24 5.94
CA GLY A 21 -13.95 -5.61 5.42
C GLY A 21 -13.45 -5.77 3.98
N GLY A 22 -12.90 -4.72 3.38
CA GLY A 22 -12.33 -4.72 2.04
C GLY A 22 -11.08 -5.60 1.90
N PRO A 23 -10.65 -5.85 0.64
CA PRO A 23 -9.38 -6.51 0.37
C PRO A 23 -8.21 -5.75 0.99
N ARG A 24 -7.13 -6.48 1.33
CA ARG A 24 -5.88 -5.89 1.78
C ARG A 24 -5.20 -5.26 0.58
N ILE A 25 -4.80 -4.01 0.71
CA ILE A 25 -4.10 -3.25 -0.32
C ILE A 25 -2.65 -3.12 0.11
N PRO A 26 -1.68 -3.51 -0.72
CA PRO A 26 -0.27 -3.38 -0.39
C PRO A 26 0.10 -1.90 -0.30
N ALA A 27 0.85 -1.53 0.73
CA ALA A 27 1.40 -0.20 0.90
C ALA A 27 2.89 -0.28 1.27
N ARG A 28 3.68 0.68 0.83
CA ARG A 28 5.10 0.76 1.21
C ARG A 28 5.51 2.19 1.49
N ILE A 29 6.46 2.35 2.41
CA ILE A 29 7.12 3.60 2.71
C ILE A 29 8.62 3.36 2.56
N TRP A 30 9.31 4.18 1.77
CA TRP A 30 10.74 4.05 1.51
C TRP A 30 11.40 5.41 1.35
N ARG A 31 12.73 5.47 1.53
CA ARG A 31 13.51 6.66 1.19
C ARG A 31 14.06 6.56 -0.23
N SER A 32 13.89 7.64 -1.00
CA SER A 32 14.48 7.80 -2.32
C SER A 32 15.32 9.06 -2.38
N ILE A 33 16.50 8.97 -3.00
CA ILE A 33 17.27 10.17 -3.35
C ILE A 33 16.70 10.75 -4.64
N ALA A 34 16.59 12.07 -4.71
CA ALA A 34 16.08 12.74 -5.90
C ALA A 34 17.10 12.58 -7.06
N THR A 35 16.59 12.29 -8.24
CA THR A 35 17.36 12.19 -9.47
C THR A 35 17.10 13.39 -10.36
N ASP A 36 18.12 13.88 -11.07
CA ASP A 36 17.96 14.91 -12.08
C ASP A 36 17.04 14.39 -13.21
N PRO A 37 15.94 15.09 -13.55
CA PRO A 37 15.00 14.63 -14.58
C PRO A 37 15.57 14.68 -16.01
N VAL A 38 16.68 15.40 -16.25
CA VAL A 38 17.33 15.54 -17.56
C VAL A 38 18.51 14.58 -17.70
N THR A 39 19.36 14.49 -16.67
CA THR A 39 20.60 13.69 -16.75
C THR A 39 20.47 12.30 -16.14
N GLY A 40 19.48 12.06 -15.28
CA GLY A 40 19.38 10.80 -14.54
C GLY A 40 20.42 10.65 -13.42
N GLU A 41 21.24 11.67 -13.16
CA GLU A 41 22.24 11.64 -12.10
C GLU A 41 21.58 11.81 -10.72
N THR A 42 22.14 11.12 -9.72
CA THR A 42 21.68 11.26 -8.34
C THR A 42 22.06 12.66 -7.85
N LEU A 43 21.07 13.43 -7.39
CA LEU A 43 21.33 14.74 -6.83
C LEU A 43 21.91 14.59 -5.42
N ASP A 44 22.88 15.45 -5.07
CA ASP A 44 23.40 15.56 -3.70
C ASP A 44 22.37 16.27 -2.80
N ARG A 45 21.31 15.52 -2.45
CA ARG A 45 20.20 15.97 -1.60
C ARG A 45 19.84 14.91 -0.57
N SER A 46 19.26 15.34 0.54
CA SER A 46 18.77 14.43 1.57
C SER A 46 17.68 13.50 1.01
N PRO A 47 17.69 12.21 1.36
CA PRO A 47 16.66 11.27 0.90
C PRO A 47 15.27 11.70 1.36
N LEU A 48 14.35 11.78 0.40
CA LEU A 48 12.96 12.09 0.68
C LEU A 48 12.22 10.80 1.02
N LEU A 49 11.34 10.88 2.02
CA LEU A 49 10.43 9.80 2.32
C LEU A 49 9.33 9.79 1.27
N GLN A 50 9.09 8.63 0.68
CA GLN A 50 8.04 8.37 -0.29
C GLN A 50 7.14 7.25 0.21
N ALA A 51 5.89 7.28 -0.24
CA ALA A 51 4.93 6.24 0.08
C ALA A 51 4.05 5.92 -1.12
N GLU A 52 3.52 4.70 -1.14
CA GLU A 52 2.69 4.19 -2.22
C GLU A 52 1.61 3.26 -1.65
N ILE A 53 0.44 3.28 -2.26
CA ILE A 53 -0.70 2.40 -1.96
C ILE A 53 -1.15 1.76 -3.27
N GLY A 54 -1.02 0.44 -3.38
CA GLY A 54 -1.48 -0.33 -4.53
C GLY A 54 -1.03 0.24 -5.87
N GLY A 55 0.26 0.56 -6.02
CA GLY A 55 0.80 1.16 -7.25
C GLY A 55 0.75 2.69 -7.31
N SER A 56 -0.04 3.36 -6.45
CA SER A 56 -0.27 4.80 -6.54
C SER A 56 0.55 5.59 -5.51
N PRO A 57 1.34 6.60 -5.93
CA PRO A 57 2.12 7.42 -5.00
C PRO A 57 1.22 8.26 -4.08
N CYS A 58 1.62 8.42 -2.82
CA CYS A 58 0.89 9.19 -1.81
C CYS A 58 1.82 9.86 -0.80
N ASP A 59 1.28 10.79 0.00
CA ASP A 59 2.03 11.45 1.07
C ASP A 59 2.24 10.49 2.26
N PRO A 60 3.50 10.20 2.66
CA PRO A 60 3.83 9.36 3.81
C PRO A 60 3.15 9.79 5.12
N ASN A 61 2.99 11.09 5.35
CA ASN A 61 2.41 11.60 6.59
C ASN A 61 0.89 11.35 6.65
N VAL A 62 0.23 11.30 5.49
CA VAL A 62 -1.21 11.05 5.39
C VAL A 62 -1.52 9.56 5.53
N ILE A 63 -0.67 8.70 4.96
CA ILE A 63 -0.87 7.26 5.03
C ILE A 63 -0.47 6.68 6.39
N TRP A 64 0.58 7.21 7.02
CA TRP A 64 1.20 6.62 8.20
C TRP A 64 0.21 6.28 9.33
N PRO A 65 -0.72 7.17 9.75
CA PRO A 65 -1.69 6.84 10.79
C PRO A 65 -2.64 5.68 10.44
N ARG A 66 -2.78 5.34 9.14
CA ARG A 66 -3.65 4.26 8.65
C ARG A 66 -2.93 2.91 8.57
N VAL A 67 -1.60 2.93 8.44
CA VAL A 67 -0.76 1.73 8.26
C VAL A 67 0.09 1.42 9.49
N CYS A 68 0.25 2.37 10.40
CA CYS A 68 0.93 2.18 11.68
C CYS A 68 0.31 0.99 12.43
N GLY A 69 1.12 -0.05 12.68
CA GLY A 69 0.69 -1.31 13.30
C GLY A 69 0.13 -2.37 12.35
N GLN A 70 0.10 -2.13 11.04
CA GLN A 70 -0.31 -3.07 9.99
C GLN A 70 0.89 -3.49 9.11
N GLU A 71 2.01 -3.78 9.76
CA GLU A 71 3.26 -4.22 9.12
C GLU A 71 3.07 -5.58 8.44
N ILE A 72 3.68 -5.71 7.26
CA ILE A 72 3.73 -6.97 6.52
C ILE A 72 5.15 -7.25 6.08
N THR A 73 5.40 -8.50 5.74
CA THR A 73 6.66 -8.90 5.13
C THR A 73 6.71 -8.45 3.67
N LYS A 74 7.92 -8.33 3.12
CA LYS A 74 8.12 -8.08 1.68
C LYS A 74 7.42 -9.14 0.82
N ALA A 75 7.49 -10.41 1.22
CA ALA A 75 6.83 -11.50 0.50
C ALA A 75 5.31 -11.35 0.44
N GLU A 76 4.68 -10.88 1.53
CA GLU A 76 3.24 -10.57 1.53
C GLU A 76 2.92 -9.35 0.67
N PHE A 77 3.77 -8.32 0.68
CA PHE A 77 3.60 -7.16 -0.19
C PHE A 77 3.64 -7.58 -1.67
N ASP A 78 4.64 -8.38 -2.04
CA ASP A 78 4.81 -8.89 -3.41
C ASP A 78 3.61 -9.76 -3.82
N TYR A 79 3.13 -10.63 -2.91
CA TYR A 79 1.93 -11.44 -3.13
C TYR A 79 0.68 -10.60 -3.37
N LEU A 80 0.39 -9.62 -2.49
CA LEU A 80 -0.78 -8.75 -2.62
C LEU A 80 -0.72 -7.88 -3.89
N THR A 81 0.49 -7.53 -4.32
CA THR A 81 0.70 -6.78 -5.57
C THR A 81 0.37 -7.66 -6.78
N ALA A 82 0.90 -8.89 -6.81
CA ALA A 82 0.62 -9.86 -7.87
C ALA A 82 -0.85 -10.29 -7.90
N GLU A 83 -1.49 -10.45 -6.74
CA GLU A 83 -2.92 -10.77 -6.63
C GLU A 83 -3.77 -9.63 -7.20
N ALA A 84 -3.46 -8.37 -6.87
CA ALA A 84 -4.18 -7.23 -7.41
C ALA A 84 -4.04 -7.11 -8.93
N GLU A 85 -2.85 -7.33 -9.47
CA GLU A 85 -2.59 -7.38 -10.93
C GLU A 85 -3.38 -8.50 -11.60
N TRP A 86 -3.33 -9.71 -11.03
CA TRP A 86 -4.07 -10.86 -11.56
C TRP A 86 -5.58 -10.64 -11.54
N CYS A 87 -6.12 -10.10 -10.45
CA CYS A 87 -7.55 -9.79 -10.34
C CYS A 87 -7.97 -8.71 -11.34
N ALA A 88 -7.13 -7.71 -11.60
CA ALA A 88 -7.41 -6.69 -12.61
C ALA A 88 -7.54 -7.28 -14.02
N GLU A 89 -6.75 -8.30 -14.34
CA GLU A 89 -6.76 -8.96 -15.66
C GLU A 89 -7.83 -10.06 -15.80
N HIS A 90 -7.97 -10.91 -14.79
CA HIS A 90 -8.74 -12.17 -14.89
C HIS A 90 -10.08 -12.15 -14.16
N ALA A 91 -10.24 -11.30 -13.15
CA ALA A 91 -11.43 -11.28 -12.30
C ALA A 91 -11.87 -9.85 -11.97
N PRO A 92 -12.29 -9.05 -12.97
CA PRO A 92 -12.60 -7.62 -12.80
C PRO A 92 -13.77 -7.35 -11.85
N ASN A 93 -14.60 -8.36 -11.58
CA ASN A 93 -15.70 -8.29 -10.63
C ASN A 93 -15.30 -8.65 -9.19
N ASP A 94 -14.08 -9.10 -8.96
CA ASP A 94 -13.57 -9.41 -7.62
C ASP A 94 -13.35 -8.11 -6.83
N PRO A 95 -13.67 -8.06 -5.52
CA PRO A 95 -13.31 -6.94 -4.66
C PRO A 95 -11.83 -6.54 -4.75
N ALA A 96 -10.90 -7.49 -4.94
CA ALA A 96 -9.47 -7.22 -5.09
C ALA A 96 -9.13 -6.42 -6.38
N ALA A 97 -9.93 -6.57 -7.45
CA ALA A 97 -9.76 -5.81 -8.69
C ALA A 97 -10.19 -4.34 -8.56
N ASN A 98 -11.17 -4.05 -7.69
CA ASN A 98 -11.59 -2.69 -7.38
C ASN A 98 -11.71 -2.48 -5.86
N PRO A 99 -10.59 -2.25 -5.17
CA PRO A 99 -10.56 -2.17 -3.72
C PRO A 99 -11.30 -0.96 -3.14
N ARG A 100 -11.65 0.04 -3.97
CA ARG A 100 -12.47 1.19 -3.59
C ARG A 100 -13.98 0.89 -3.59
N ARG A 101 -14.41 -0.21 -4.23
CA ARG A 101 -15.82 -0.60 -4.27
C ARG A 101 -16.26 -1.07 -2.89
N ALA A 102 -17.32 -0.47 -2.34
CA ALA A 102 -17.91 -0.92 -1.10
C ALA A 102 -18.41 -2.36 -1.24
N ILE A 103 -18.07 -3.22 -0.28
CA ILE A 103 -18.54 -4.60 -0.26
C ILE A 103 -19.99 -4.61 0.25
N SER A 104 -20.89 -5.17 -0.56
CA SER A 104 -22.28 -5.42 -0.16
C SER A 104 -22.38 -6.75 0.60
N PRO A 105 -22.93 -6.77 1.82
CA PRO A 105 -23.09 -8.01 2.59
C PRO A 105 -24.05 -9.01 1.93
N LEU A 106 -24.90 -8.58 1.00
CA LEU A 106 -25.81 -9.46 0.24
C LEU A 106 -25.12 -10.28 -0.85
N THR A 107 -23.90 -9.89 -1.25
CA THR A 107 -23.13 -10.52 -2.34
C THR A 107 -21.96 -11.34 -1.79
N THR A 108 -21.74 -11.30 -0.47
CA THR A 108 -20.64 -12.03 0.16
C THR A 108 -21.11 -13.45 0.49
N PRO A 109 -20.40 -14.51 0.07
CA PRO A 109 -20.78 -15.87 0.43
C PRO A 109 -20.79 -15.99 1.95
N THR A 110 -21.93 -16.42 2.49
CA THR A 110 -22.09 -16.64 3.94
C THR A 110 -21.31 -17.90 4.29
N LEU A 111 -20.19 -17.74 4.98
CA LEU A 111 -19.49 -18.84 5.63
C LEU A 111 -20.31 -19.23 6.87
N PHE A 112 -21.11 -20.28 6.75
CA PHE A 112 -21.70 -21.00 7.89
C PHE A 112 -20.83 -22.21 8.22
#